data_AF-A0A3A0AYQ7-F1
#
_entry.id   AF-A0A3A0AYQ7-F1
#
_cell.length_a   1.000
_cell.length_b   1.000
_cell.length_c   1.000
_cell.angle_alpha   90.00
_cell.angle_beta   90.00
_cell.angle_gamma   90.00
#
_symmetry.space_group_name_H-M   'P 1'
#
loop_
_entity.id
_entity.type
_entity.pdbx_description
1 polymer ?
#
loop_
_entity_poly.entity_id
_entity_poly.type
_entity_poly.pdbx_seq_one_letter_code
_entity_poly.pdbx_strand_id
1 'polypeptide(L)'
;MSEYLKGQLQDSLAVVDTCLECIYQGKAHMYRPLAGQLRLLLCDTNRGTDNSLLAAIYPRLAVSSIEPISWSRDEAGGVRMARTAEGTNRIAQMPLQIDEYENGLVVADLLVQKDALLPIGRWADQRLTFHPTRLNVRTVVRTVADKGGGAHVDRNASADLQLMYQRTPPGRTYAELFVVGIGRFVQRLGEQLLGYKGCRLPEALTSTTHHRYNLLVAAHQDVADA
;
A
#
# COMPACT_ATOMS: atom_id res chain seq x y z
N MET A 1 8.31 9.73 -26.86
CA MET A 1 7.35 9.05 -25.96
C MET A 1 6.04 8.94 -26.70
N SER A 2 5.48 7.73 -26.85
CA SER A 2 4.27 7.52 -27.68
C SER A 2 3.06 8.22 -27.05
N GLU A 3 2.32 9.01 -27.81
CA GLU A 3 1.06 9.64 -27.37
C GLU A 3 0.06 8.58 -26.86
N TYR A 4 0.08 7.40 -27.46
CA TYR A 4 -0.69 6.24 -27.01
C TYR A 4 -0.41 5.89 -25.55
N LEU A 5 0.86 5.76 -25.15
CA LEU A 5 1.22 5.40 -23.77
C LEU A 5 0.82 6.49 -22.78
N LYS A 6 0.92 7.77 -23.17
CA LYS A 6 0.44 8.87 -22.34
C LYS A 6 -1.07 8.78 -22.10
N GLY A 7 -1.86 8.49 -23.14
CA GLY A 7 -3.30 8.27 -23.01
C GLY A 7 -3.62 7.10 -22.09
N GLN A 8 -2.93 5.97 -22.27
CA GLN A 8 -3.07 4.81 -21.38
C GLN A 8 -2.76 5.14 -19.92
N LEU A 9 -1.78 6.03 -19.66
CA LEU A 9 -1.44 6.46 -18.31
C LEU A 9 -2.54 7.35 -17.71
N GLN A 10 -3.09 8.27 -18.49
CA GLN A 10 -4.21 9.12 -18.07
C GLN A 10 -5.44 8.29 -17.69
N ASP A 11 -5.82 7.35 -18.56
CA ASP A 11 -6.96 6.46 -18.31
C ASP A 11 -6.72 5.60 -17.06
N SER A 12 -5.49 5.06 -16.93
CA SER A 12 -5.08 4.27 -15.77
C SER A 12 -5.18 5.05 -14.46
N LEU A 13 -4.78 6.32 -14.46
CA LEU A 13 -4.87 7.19 -13.28
C LEU A 13 -6.32 7.57 -12.97
N ALA A 14 -7.16 7.81 -13.98
CA ALA A 14 -8.58 8.04 -13.79
C ALA A 14 -9.30 6.83 -13.14
N VAL A 15 -8.88 5.60 -13.47
CA VAL A 15 -9.35 4.39 -12.80
C VAL A 15 -8.91 4.36 -11.33
N VAL A 16 -7.67 4.74 -11.03
CA VAL A 16 -7.19 4.89 -9.63
C VAL A 16 -8.07 5.87 -8.87
N ASP A 17 -8.34 7.04 -9.44
CA ASP A 17 -9.19 8.07 -8.83
C ASP A 17 -10.61 7.56 -8.54
N THR A 18 -11.23 6.90 -9.52
CA THR A 18 -12.59 6.34 -9.39
C THR A 18 -12.64 5.28 -8.29
N CYS A 19 -11.63 4.41 -8.22
CA CYS A 19 -11.58 3.38 -7.18
C CYS A 19 -11.42 4.01 -5.79
N LEU A 20 -10.51 4.97 -5.63
CA LEU A 20 -10.30 5.67 -4.37
C LEU A 20 -11.56 6.43 -3.93
N GLU A 21 -12.22 7.13 -4.85
CA GLU A 21 -13.48 7.84 -4.57
C GLU A 21 -14.57 6.87 -4.08
N CYS A 22 -14.72 5.73 -4.75
CA CYS A 22 -15.68 4.71 -4.31
C CYS A 22 -15.35 4.17 -2.91
N ILE A 23 -14.07 3.96 -2.58
CA ILE A 23 -13.65 3.53 -1.25
C ILE A 23 -14.02 4.59 -0.20
N TYR A 24 -13.80 5.87 -0.51
CA TYR A 24 -14.20 6.97 0.38
C TYR A 24 -15.72 7.05 0.60
N GLN A 25 -16.51 6.58 -0.37
CA GLN A 25 -17.96 6.40 -0.26
C GLN A 25 -18.39 5.08 0.43
N GLY A 26 -17.46 4.35 1.04
CA GLY A 26 -17.72 3.11 1.77
C GLY A 26 -17.75 1.84 0.91
N LYS A 27 -17.49 1.93 -0.40
CA LYS A 27 -17.42 0.77 -1.30
C LYS A 27 -16.06 0.07 -1.16
N ALA A 28 -15.83 -0.54 0.00
CA ALA A 28 -14.54 -1.11 0.38
C ALA A 28 -13.96 -2.06 -0.68
N HIS A 29 -14.80 -2.90 -1.31
CA HIS A 29 -14.41 -3.88 -2.33
C HIS A 29 -13.62 -3.28 -3.52
N MET A 30 -13.71 -1.98 -3.75
CA MET A 30 -12.99 -1.28 -4.82
C MET A 30 -11.46 -1.26 -4.62
N TYR A 31 -10.93 -1.69 -3.47
CA TYR A 31 -9.49 -1.93 -3.33
C TYR A 31 -8.99 -3.03 -4.29
N ARG A 32 -9.84 -3.97 -4.73
CA ARG A 32 -9.45 -5.04 -5.66
C ARG A 32 -9.18 -4.54 -7.09
N PRO A 33 -10.12 -3.83 -7.76
CA PRO A 33 -9.83 -3.22 -9.06
C PRO A 33 -8.71 -2.18 -8.97
N LEU A 34 -8.58 -1.47 -7.84
CA LEU A 34 -7.43 -0.60 -7.59
C LEU A 34 -6.11 -1.38 -7.64
N ALA A 35 -6.01 -2.55 -7.00
CA ALA A 35 -4.81 -3.38 -7.08
C ALA A 35 -4.51 -3.83 -8.52
N GLY A 36 -5.54 -4.18 -9.30
CA GLY A 36 -5.39 -4.50 -10.73
C GLY A 36 -4.77 -3.34 -11.51
N GLN A 37 -5.24 -2.12 -11.25
CA GLN A 37 -4.72 -0.92 -11.90
C GLN A 37 -3.29 -0.58 -11.45
N LEU A 38 -2.98 -0.77 -10.16
CA LEU A 38 -1.63 -0.58 -9.63
C LEU A 38 -0.65 -1.60 -10.19
N ARG A 39 -1.12 -2.83 -10.48
CA ARG A 39 -0.30 -3.83 -11.15
C ARG A 39 0.18 -3.30 -12.51
N LEU A 40 -0.74 -2.79 -13.34
CA LEU A 40 -0.40 -2.20 -14.65
C LEU A 40 0.58 -1.03 -14.53
N LEU A 41 0.41 -0.19 -13.50
CA LEU A 41 1.21 1.03 -13.34
C LEU A 41 2.62 0.78 -12.80
N LEU A 42 2.77 -0.15 -11.84
CA LEU A 42 3.99 -0.28 -11.02
C LEU A 42 4.72 -1.60 -11.14
N CYS A 43 4.04 -2.70 -11.49
CA CYS A 43 4.66 -4.02 -11.41
C CYS A 43 4.15 -5.05 -12.43
N ASP A 44 3.76 -4.60 -13.62
CA ASP A 44 3.33 -5.51 -14.68
C ASP A 44 4.53 -6.23 -15.28
N THR A 45 4.37 -7.52 -15.54
CA THR A 45 5.46 -8.35 -16.03
C THR A 45 4.93 -9.30 -17.09
N ASN A 46 5.56 -9.28 -18.26
CA ASN A 46 5.26 -10.22 -19.34
C ASN A 46 6.56 -10.91 -19.73
N ARG A 47 6.57 -12.25 -19.71
CA ARG A 47 7.74 -13.08 -20.03
C ARG A 47 9.03 -12.69 -19.28
N GLY A 48 8.89 -12.26 -18.02
CA GLY A 48 10.02 -11.88 -17.15
C GLY A 48 10.53 -10.45 -17.32
N THR A 49 9.99 -9.70 -18.28
CA THR A 49 10.33 -8.27 -18.47
C THR A 49 9.29 -7.39 -17.80
N ASP A 50 9.75 -6.35 -17.12
CA ASP A 50 8.89 -5.31 -16.55
C ASP A 50 8.25 -4.47 -17.66
N ASN A 51 6.92 -4.46 -17.72
CA ASN A 51 6.13 -3.66 -18.66
C ASN A 51 5.28 -2.60 -17.93
N SER A 52 5.63 -2.29 -16.68
CA SER A 52 4.92 -1.30 -15.88
C SER A 52 4.88 0.04 -16.58
N LEU A 53 3.68 0.61 -16.68
CA LEU A 53 3.43 1.78 -17.51
C LEU A 53 4.26 3.00 -17.07
N LEU A 54 4.42 3.21 -15.76
CA LEU A 54 5.22 4.33 -15.25
C LEU A 54 6.70 4.19 -15.60
N ALA A 55 7.27 2.99 -15.51
CA ALA A 55 8.67 2.74 -15.86
C ALA A 55 8.90 2.85 -17.37
N ALA A 56 7.93 2.41 -18.19
CA ALA A 56 8.01 2.50 -19.64
C ALA A 56 7.94 3.95 -20.14
N ILE A 57 7.08 4.77 -19.55
CA ILE A 57 6.88 6.18 -19.93
C ILE A 57 7.97 7.07 -19.34
N TYR A 58 8.29 6.89 -18.07
CA TYR A 58 9.26 7.70 -17.35
C TYR A 58 10.41 6.85 -16.78
N PRO A 59 11.31 6.30 -17.61
CA PRO A 59 12.36 5.39 -17.17
C PRO A 59 13.40 6.02 -16.22
N ARG A 60 13.47 7.35 -16.19
CA ARG A 60 14.37 8.12 -15.30
C ARG A 60 13.64 8.73 -14.12
N LEU A 61 12.35 8.50 -13.97
CA LEU A 61 11.59 9.00 -12.83
C LEU A 61 12.13 8.37 -11.55
N ALA A 62 12.52 9.23 -10.62
CA ALA A 62 12.86 8.85 -9.26
C ALA A 62 11.84 9.49 -8.31
N VAL A 63 11.37 8.71 -7.35
CA VAL A 63 10.32 9.12 -6.40
C VAL A 63 10.76 8.81 -4.97
N SER A 64 10.18 9.49 -3.98
CA SER A 64 10.47 9.24 -2.56
C SER A 64 10.37 7.75 -2.21
N SER A 65 11.38 7.24 -1.50
CA SER A 65 11.35 5.90 -0.95
C SER A 65 10.34 5.81 0.18
N ILE A 66 9.83 4.61 0.41
CA ILE A 66 9.03 4.28 1.59
C ILE A 66 9.95 4.30 2.80
N GLU A 67 9.46 4.79 3.94
CA GLU A 67 10.21 4.73 5.18
C GLU A 67 10.62 3.27 5.50
N PRO A 68 11.86 3.03 5.96
CA PRO A 68 12.26 1.70 6.38
C PRO A 68 11.45 1.28 7.61
N ILE A 69 11.20 -0.02 7.73
CA ILE A 69 10.60 -0.60 8.92
C ILE A 69 11.52 -0.30 10.11
N SER A 70 11.03 0.53 11.04
CA SER A 70 11.75 0.88 12.25
C SER A 70 11.46 -0.14 13.36
N TRP A 71 12.46 -0.35 14.22
CA TRP A 71 12.42 -1.33 15.30
C TRP A 71 12.58 -0.60 16.63
N SER A 72 11.58 -0.73 17.51
CA SER A 72 11.69 -0.22 18.86
C SER A 72 11.72 -1.36 19.87
N ARG A 73 12.54 -1.18 20.92
CA ARG A 73 12.53 -2.03 22.12
C ARG A 73 11.55 -1.51 23.17
N ASP A 74 11.35 -0.19 23.24
CA ASP A 74 10.76 0.48 24.41
C ASP A 74 9.61 1.47 24.08
N GLU A 75 9.44 1.88 22.82
CA GLU A 75 8.47 2.91 22.42
C GLU A 75 7.43 2.34 21.43
N ALA A 76 6.26 1.99 21.96
CA ALA A 76 5.09 1.67 21.15
C ALA A 76 3.97 2.68 21.43
N GLY A 77 3.87 3.70 20.59
CA GLY A 77 2.67 4.53 20.50
C GLY A 77 1.55 3.78 19.78
N GLY A 78 0.94 2.76 20.43
CA GLY A 78 -0.24 1.97 20.01
C GLY A 78 -0.13 1.24 18.65
N VAL A 79 -0.16 -0.09 18.52
CA VAL A 79 -1.13 -1.12 18.96
C VAL A 79 -0.44 -2.34 19.62
N ARG A 80 -1.16 -3.03 20.53
CA ARG A 80 -0.70 -3.83 21.69
C ARG A 80 -0.15 -5.25 21.46
N MET A 81 0.66 -5.64 22.48
CA MET A 81 1.52 -6.80 22.65
C MET A 81 0.84 -8.18 22.76
N ALA A 82 1.52 -9.21 22.25
CA ALA A 82 1.40 -10.59 22.72
C ALA A 82 2.42 -10.85 23.84
N ARG A 83 1.99 -11.52 24.92
CA ARG A 83 2.86 -11.98 26.02
C ARG A 83 3.15 -13.47 25.80
N THR A 84 4.40 -13.82 25.52
CA THR A 84 4.93 -15.19 25.66
C THR A 84 6.08 -15.15 26.65
N ALA A 85 6.20 -16.20 27.47
CA ALA A 85 6.89 -16.14 28.75
C ALA A 85 8.43 -16.07 28.68
N GLU A 86 9.05 -16.20 27.50
CA GLU A 86 10.51 -16.20 27.38
C GLU A 86 10.92 -15.56 26.03
N GLY A 87 11.27 -14.27 26.04
CA GLY A 87 11.84 -13.59 24.87
C GLY A 87 11.62 -12.07 24.90
N THR A 88 12.64 -11.28 24.55
CA THR A 88 12.45 -9.83 24.33
C THR A 88 11.71 -9.63 23.01
N ASN A 89 10.43 -9.26 23.06
CA ASN A 89 9.67 -8.89 21.86
C ASN A 89 10.18 -7.55 21.31
N ARG A 90 10.53 -7.50 20.03
CA ARG A 90 10.77 -6.24 19.31
C ARG A 90 9.49 -5.85 18.56
N ILE A 91 9.19 -4.56 18.50
CA ILE A 91 8.02 -4.06 17.76
C ILE A 91 8.51 -3.46 16.45
N ALA A 92 8.03 -4.02 15.34
CA ALA A 92 8.25 -3.51 13.99
C ALA A 92 7.14 -2.52 13.65
N GLN A 93 7.51 -1.31 13.22
CA GLN A 93 6.57 -0.36 12.65
C GLN A 93 6.59 -0.46 11.13
N MET A 94 5.45 -0.81 10.54
CA MET A 94 5.27 -0.79 9.09
C MET A 94 5.15 0.65 8.60
N PRO A 95 5.55 0.95 7.35
CA PRO A 95 5.58 2.31 6.82
C PRO A 95 4.20 2.76 6.32
N LEU A 96 3.21 2.65 7.20
CA LEU A 96 1.82 2.96 6.92
C LEU A 96 1.23 3.76 8.08
N GLN A 97 0.71 4.94 7.76
CA GLN A 97 -0.13 5.73 8.65
C GLN A 97 -1.59 5.40 8.36
N ILE A 98 -2.38 5.19 9.41
CA ILE A 98 -3.82 4.95 9.31
C ILE A 98 -4.55 6.05 10.06
N ASP A 99 -5.47 6.73 9.39
CA ASP A 99 -6.39 7.70 9.98
C ASP A 99 -7.79 7.09 9.99
N GLU A 100 -8.35 6.91 11.20
CA GLU A 100 -9.72 6.45 11.44
C GLU A 100 -10.59 7.64 11.88
N TYR A 101 -11.68 7.85 11.16
CA TYR A 101 -12.62 8.93 11.41
C TYR A 101 -13.86 8.39 12.14
N GLU A 102 -14.52 9.23 12.95
CA GLU A 102 -15.71 8.86 13.73
C GLU A 102 -16.86 8.28 12.89
N ASN A 103 -16.93 8.60 11.60
CA ASN A 103 -17.92 8.06 10.67
C ASN A 103 -17.59 6.64 10.16
N GLY A 104 -16.53 6.00 10.68
CA GLY A 104 -16.09 4.65 10.30
C GLY A 104 -15.27 4.59 9.00
N LEU A 105 -14.94 5.75 8.43
CA LEU A 105 -13.98 5.86 7.34
C LEU A 105 -12.57 5.57 7.89
N VAL A 106 -11.84 4.70 7.20
CA VAL A 106 -10.46 4.39 7.52
C VAL A 106 -9.64 4.61 6.26
N VAL A 107 -8.61 5.45 6.35
CA VAL A 107 -7.73 5.78 5.24
C VAL A 107 -6.30 5.46 5.62
N ALA A 108 -5.54 4.96 4.66
CA ALA A 108 -4.13 4.65 4.85
C ALA A 108 -3.27 5.48 3.90
N ASP A 109 -2.12 5.93 4.38
CA ASP A 109 -1.10 6.61 3.60
C ASP A 109 0.27 5.95 3.84
N LEU A 110 1.06 5.81 2.78
CA LEU A 110 2.44 5.38 2.89
C LEU A 110 3.28 6.49 3.53
N LEU A 111 4.10 6.11 4.51
CA LEU A 111 5.15 6.94 5.06
C LEU A 111 6.34 6.94 4.08
N VAL A 112 6.80 8.12 3.67
CA VAL A 112 7.83 8.27 2.64
C VAL A 112 8.95 9.19 3.10
N GLN A 113 10.19 8.84 2.74
CA GLN A 113 11.37 9.65 2.99
C GLN A 113 11.55 10.65 1.84
N LYS A 114 11.49 11.94 2.15
CA LYS A 114 11.62 13.00 1.14
C LYS A 114 13.03 13.09 0.56
N ASP A 115 14.04 12.78 1.37
CA ASP A 115 15.46 12.95 1.00
C ASP A 115 16.08 11.72 0.32
N ALA A 116 15.33 10.62 0.24
CA ALA A 116 15.76 9.39 -0.41
C ALA A 116 14.89 9.11 -1.62
N LEU A 117 15.48 9.18 -2.82
CA LEU A 117 14.78 8.93 -4.08
C LEU A 117 15.17 7.56 -4.64
N LEU A 118 14.18 6.81 -5.14
CA LEU A 118 14.36 5.53 -5.81
C LEU A 118 13.81 5.57 -7.24
N PRO A 119 14.49 4.94 -8.21
CA PRO A 119 13.96 4.77 -9.55
C PRO A 119 12.61 4.05 -9.53
N ILE A 120 11.64 4.56 -10.30
CA ILE A 120 10.26 4.06 -10.29
C ILE A 120 10.17 2.56 -10.60
N GLY A 121 11.03 2.04 -11.51
CA GLY A 121 11.07 0.62 -11.86
C GLY A 121 11.55 -0.31 -10.73
N ARG A 122 12.17 0.23 -9.68
CA ARG A 122 12.57 -0.52 -8.48
C ARG A 122 11.73 -0.17 -7.25
N TRP A 123 10.87 0.84 -7.35
CA TRP A 123 10.09 1.33 -6.21
C TRP A 123 9.16 0.27 -5.65
N ALA A 124 8.59 -0.59 -6.51
CA ALA A 124 7.71 -1.68 -6.11
C ALA A 124 8.42 -2.81 -5.33
N ASP A 125 9.75 -2.83 -5.27
CA ASP A 125 10.51 -3.88 -4.58
C ASP A 125 10.74 -3.55 -3.08
N GLN A 126 10.33 -2.36 -2.64
CA GLN A 126 10.43 -1.92 -1.25
C GLN A 126 9.51 -2.69 -0.31
N ARG A 127 10.05 -3.05 0.87
CA ARG A 127 9.35 -3.84 1.88
C ARG A 127 8.28 -3.02 2.59
N LEU A 128 7.12 -3.65 2.79
CA LEU A 128 6.01 -3.13 3.59
C LEU A 128 5.86 -3.90 4.90
N THR A 129 6.21 -5.18 4.91
CA THR A 129 6.10 -6.04 6.09
C THR A 129 7.37 -6.85 6.28
N PHE A 130 7.57 -7.34 7.50
CA PHE A 130 8.73 -8.16 7.86
C PHE A 130 8.36 -9.51 8.48
N HIS A 131 7.27 -9.56 9.26
CA HIS A 131 6.75 -10.76 9.92
C HIS A 131 5.20 -10.69 9.94
N PRO A 132 4.48 -11.83 9.91
CA PRO A 132 4.97 -13.20 9.71
C PRO A 132 5.47 -13.46 8.28
N THR A 133 5.10 -12.59 7.35
CA THR A 133 5.48 -12.68 5.95
C THR A 133 6.22 -11.41 5.54
N ARG A 134 7.23 -11.55 4.69
CA ARG A 134 7.99 -10.42 4.10
C ARG A 134 7.35 -10.03 2.77
N LEU A 135 6.49 -9.01 2.80
CA LEU A 135 5.82 -8.49 1.63
C LEU A 135 6.51 -7.21 1.18
N ASN A 136 6.71 -7.07 -0.12
CA ASN A 136 7.00 -5.80 -0.77
C ASN A 136 5.75 -5.29 -1.52
N VAL A 137 5.80 -4.04 -1.99
CA VAL A 137 4.71 -3.43 -2.77
C VAL A 137 4.28 -4.33 -3.93
N ARG A 138 5.23 -4.89 -4.68
CA ARG A 138 4.98 -5.79 -5.82
C ARG A 138 4.17 -7.02 -5.39
N THR A 139 4.58 -7.70 -4.33
CA THR A 139 3.90 -8.89 -3.83
C THR A 139 2.50 -8.57 -3.32
N VAL A 140 2.32 -7.46 -2.60
CA VAL A 140 0.99 -7.01 -2.15
C VAL A 140 0.07 -6.79 -3.35
N VAL A 141 0.48 -5.94 -4.28
CA VAL A 141 -0.32 -5.56 -5.44
C VAL A 141 -0.69 -6.78 -6.27
N ARG A 142 0.29 -7.62 -6.60
CA ARG A 142 0.05 -8.82 -7.41
C ARG A 142 -0.80 -9.86 -6.69
N THR A 143 -0.61 -10.06 -5.39
CA THR A 143 -1.41 -11.05 -4.66
C THR A 143 -2.88 -10.63 -4.59
N VAL A 144 -3.18 -9.34 -4.37
CA VAL A 144 -4.56 -8.86 -4.42
C VAL A 144 -5.12 -8.91 -5.84
N ALA A 145 -4.39 -8.40 -6.83
CA ALA A 145 -4.83 -8.34 -8.22
C ALA A 145 -5.06 -9.73 -8.82
N ASP A 146 -4.11 -10.65 -8.64
CA ASP A 146 -4.12 -11.95 -9.31
C ASP A 146 -4.97 -12.97 -8.53
N LYS A 147 -4.92 -12.97 -7.19
CA LYS A 147 -5.45 -14.07 -6.34
C LYS A 147 -6.54 -13.66 -5.36
N GLY A 148 -6.67 -12.37 -5.08
CA GLY A 148 -7.61 -11.81 -4.11
C GLY A 148 -9.04 -11.67 -4.64
N GLY A 149 -9.38 -12.31 -5.77
CA GLY A 149 -10.62 -12.09 -6.50
C GLY A 149 -10.62 -10.86 -7.40
N GLY A 150 -9.44 -10.32 -7.75
CA GLY A 150 -9.29 -9.31 -8.80
C GLY A 150 -9.35 -9.92 -10.21
N ALA A 151 -8.54 -10.95 -10.46
CA ALA A 151 -8.53 -11.72 -11.71
C ALA A 151 -8.89 -13.20 -11.50
N HIS A 152 -8.41 -13.80 -10.41
CA HIS A 152 -8.72 -15.17 -10.01
C HIS A 152 -8.97 -15.27 -8.50
N VAL A 153 -9.66 -16.33 -8.08
CA VAL A 153 -9.81 -16.73 -6.68
C VAL A 153 -9.15 -18.09 -6.52
N ASP A 154 -8.03 -18.14 -5.82
CA ASP A 154 -7.33 -19.40 -5.54
C ASP A 154 -8.12 -20.26 -4.55
N ARG A 155 -8.10 -21.59 -4.75
CA ARG A 155 -8.78 -22.54 -3.85
C ARG A 155 -8.14 -22.61 -2.46
N ASN A 156 -6.84 -22.35 -2.37
CA ASN A 156 -6.07 -22.34 -1.13
C ASN A 156 -5.35 -21.00 -0.97
N ALA A 157 -5.58 -20.30 0.13
CA ALA A 157 -4.92 -19.03 0.41
C ALA A 157 -3.45 -19.26 0.81
N SER A 158 -2.51 -18.65 0.06
CA SER A 158 -1.08 -18.60 0.44
C SER A 158 -0.89 -17.86 1.77
N ALA A 159 0.26 -18.04 2.42
CA ALA A 159 0.60 -17.30 3.64
C ALA A 159 0.48 -15.77 3.47
N ASP A 160 0.91 -15.26 2.31
CA ASP A 160 0.76 -13.85 1.92
C ASP A 160 -0.72 -13.42 1.89
N LEU A 161 -1.57 -14.22 1.25
CA LEU A 161 -3.00 -13.92 1.12
C LEU A 161 -3.70 -14.04 2.48
N GLN A 162 -3.30 -15.01 3.31
CA GLN A 162 -3.81 -15.17 4.67
C GLN A 162 -3.50 -13.94 5.52
N LEU A 163 -2.23 -13.48 5.53
CA LEU A 163 -1.85 -12.24 6.23
C LEU A 163 -2.65 -11.05 5.68
N MET A 164 -2.74 -10.92 4.36
CA MET A 164 -3.44 -9.82 3.72
C MET A 164 -4.95 -9.79 4.03
N TYR A 165 -5.58 -10.93 4.33
CA TYR A 165 -6.99 -11.00 4.74
C TYR A 165 -7.22 -10.86 6.24
N GLN A 166 -6.16 -10.83 7.06
CA GLN A 166 -6.32 -10.49 8.47
C GLN A 166 -6.84 -9.06 8.62
N ARG A 167 -7.73 -8.87 9.59
CA ARG A 167 -8.22 -7.54 9.96
C ARG A 167 -7.23 -6.86 10.88
N THR A 168 -7.01 -5.58 10.61
CA THR A 168 -6.32 -4.65 11.50
C THR A 168 -7.28 -4.18 12.61
N PRO A 169 -6.76 -3.57 13.70
CA PRO A 169 -7.61 -3.06 14.77
C PRO A 169 -8.72 -2.09 14.31
N PRO A 170 -8.49 -1.20 13.32
CA PRO A 170 -9.55 -0.38 12.70
C PRO A 170 -10.56 -1.17 11.85
N GLY A 171 -10.51 -2.51 11.85
CA GLY A 171 -11.47 -3.40 11.20
C GLY A 171 -11.23 -3.66 9.70
N ARG A 172 -10.37 -2.88 9.03
CA ARG A 172 -10.01 -3.08 7.62
C ARG A 172 -8.95 -4.17 7.46
N THR A 173 -8.92 -4.81 6.29
CA THR A 173 -7.89 -5.83 6.01
C THR A 173 -6.54 -5.19 5.71
N TYR A 174 -5.43 -5.91 5.96
CA TYR A 174 -4.10 -5.46 5.51
C TYR A 174 -4.05 -5.23 3.99
N ALA A 175 -4.73 -6.09 3.21
CA ALA A 175 -4.87 -5.93 1.76
C ALA A 175 -5.42 -4.56 1.40
N GLU A 176 -6.57 -4.20 1.99
CA GLU A 176 -7.25 -2.94 1.74
C GLU A 176 -6.37 -1.75 2.09
N LEU A 177 -5.78 -1.75 3.29
CA LEU A 177 -4.98 -0.62 3.75
C LEU A 177 -3.70 -0.43 2.93
N PHE A 178 -2.96 -1.51 2.62
CA PHE A 178 -1.77 -1.38 1.78
C PHE A 178 -2.12 -0.92 0.37
N VAL A 179 -3.14 -1.51 -0.25
CA VAL A 179 -3.53 -1.13 -1.61
C VAL A 179 -4.03 0.31 -1.68
N VAL A 180 -4.80 0.77 -0.69
CA VAL A 180 -5.24 2.17 -0.60
C VAL A 180 -4.04 3.10 -0.42
N GLY A 181 -3.10 2.78 0.48
CA GLY A 181 -1.90 3.59 0.70
C GLY A 181 -1.03 3.72 -0.56
N ILE A 182 -0.82 2.61 -1.28
CA ILE A 182 -0.10 2.60 -2.57
C ILE A 182 -0.90 3.40 -3.62
N GLY A 183 -2.22 3.23 -3.67
CA GLY A 183 -3.12 3.94 -4.58
C GLY A 183 -3.02 5.46 -4.43
N ARG A 184 -3.08 5.96 -3.19
CA ARG A 184 -2.96 7.39 -2.88
C ARG A 184 -1.56 7.94 -3.17
N PHE A 185 -0.52 7.13 -3.01
CA PHE A 185 0.83 7.51 -3.45
C PHE A 185 0.88 7.68 -4.97
N VAL A 186 0.36 6.70 -5.73
CA VAL A 186 0.35 6.74 -7.20
C VAL A 186 -0.53 7.87 -7.75
N GLN A 187 -1.68 8.15 -7.13
CA GLN A 187 -2.52 9.30 -7.44
C GLN A 187 -1.72 10.61 -7.32
N ARG A 188 -1.08 10.85 -6.17
CA ARG A 188 -0.25 12.05 -5.94
C ARG A 188 0.88 12.17 -6.96
N LEU A 189 1.50 11.05 -7.31
CA LEU A 189 2.51 11.01 -8.37
C LEU A 189 1.92 11.41 -9.73
N GLY A 190 0.74 10.88 -10.08
CA GLY A 190 0.02 11.22 -11.30
C GLY A 190 -0.29 12.71 -11.40
N GLU A 191 -0.75 13.33 -10.31
CA GLU A 191 -1.02 14.77 -10.25
C GLU A 191 0.22 15.61 -10.54
N GLN A 192 1.35 15.23 -9.97
CA GLN A 192 2.63 15.91 -10.20
C GLN A 192 3.10 15.76 -11.65
N LEU A 193 2.92 14.57 -12.24
CA LEU A 193 3.39 14.28 -13.59
C LEU A 193 2.50 14.88 -14.69
N LEU A 194 1.19 14.94 -14.45
CA LEU A 194 0.20 15.31 -15.48
C LEU A 194 -0.54 16.63 -15.19
N GLY A 195 -0.29 17.25 -14.03
CA GLY A 195 -0.87 18.55 -13.68
C GLY A 195 -2.38 18.53 -13.42
N TYR A 196 -2.96 17.36 -13.14
CA TYR A 196 -4.38 17.22 -12.81
C TYR A 196 -4.60 17.18 -11.29
N LYS A 197 -5.87 17.24 -10.87
CA LYS A 197 -6.26 17.01 -9.48
C LYS A 197 -7.08 15.73 -9.41
N GLY A 198 -6.56 14.72 -8.71
CA GLY A 198 -7.26 13.49 -8.42
C GLY A 198 -8.34 13.67 -7.37
N CYS A 199 -9.08 12.59 -7.10
CA CYS A 199 -10.11 12.62 -6.09
C CYS A 199 -9.52 12.96 -4.71
N ARG A 200 -10.29 13.66 -3.88
CA ARG A 200 -9.90 14.02 -2.52
C ARG A 200 -10.83 13.35 -1.54
N LEU A 201 -10.32 13.14 -0.33
CA LEU A 201 -11.18 12.80 0.79
C LEU A 201 -12.10 14.01 1.04
N PRO A 202 -13.43 13.86 0.92
CA PRO A 202 -14.34 14.98 1.11
C PRO A 202 -14.17 15.59 2.50
N GLU A 203 -14.11 16.92 2.60
CA GLU A 203 -13.96 17.62 3.89
C GLU A 203 -15.09 17.27 4.88
N ALA A 204 -16.30 17.04 4.35
CA ALA A 204 -17.43 16.55 5.12
C ALA A 204 -17.16 15.22 5.84
N LEU A 205 -16.26 14.37 5.30
CA LEU A 205 -15.88 13.10 5.90
C LEU A 205 -14.66 13.22 6.84
N THR A 206 -13.91 14.32 6.78
CA THR A 206 -12.65 14.53 7.53
C THR A 206 -12.72 15.63 8.58
N SER A 207 -13.82 16.38 8.63
CA SER A 207 -14.04 17.49 9.58
C SER A 207 -14.25 17.05 11.04
N THR A 208 -14.39 15.75 11.29
CA THR A 208 -14.54 15.16 12.63
C THR A 208 -13.19 14.84 13.27
N THR A 209 -13.19 14.63 14.59
CA THR A 209 -12.02 14.10 15.30
C THR A 209 -11.59 12.78 14.65
N HIS A 210 -10.29 12.58 14.47
CA HIS A 210 -9.75 11.33 13.94
C HIS A 210 -8.68 10.77 14.86
N HIS A 211 -8.59 9.45 14.89
CA HIS A 211 -7.51 8.74 15.54
C HIS A 211 -6.46 8.36 14.50
N ARG A 212 -5.20 8.70 14.79
CA ARG A 212 -4.05 8.35 13.95
C ARG A 212 -3.30 7.19 14.58
N TYR A 213 -3.04 6.17 13.76
CA TYR A 213 -2.33 4.97 14.17
C TYR A 213 -1.16 4.69 13.22
N ASN A 214 -0.10 4.11 13.79
CA ASN A 214 0.93 3.43 13.02
C ASN A 214 0.70 1.92 13.14
N LEU A 215 0.98 1.19 12.06
CA LEU A 215 0.76 -0.25 12.04
C LEU A 215 1.97 -0.98 12.66
N LEU A 216 1.76 -1.60 13.83
CA LEU A 216 2.80 -2.26 14.62
C LEU A 216 2.63 -3.78 14.60
N VAL A 217 3.73 -4.52 14.50
CA VAL A 217 3.76 -5.99 14.65
C VAL A 217 4.84 -6.41 15.63
N ALA A 218 4.47 -7.22 16.62
CA ALA A 218 5.43 -7.85 17.53
C ALA A 218 6.18 -8.97 16.81
N ALA A 219 7.51 -8.97 16.92
CA ALA A 219 8.39 -10.03 16.40
C ALA A 219 9.34 -10.53 17.49
N HIS A 220 9.69 -11.81 17.42
CA HIS A 220 10.69 -12.43 18.28
C HIS A 220 12.12 -12.03 17.90
N GLN A 221 13.05 -12.19 18.85
CA GLN A 221 14.42 -11.67 18.79
C GLN A 221 15.23 -12.17 17.58
N ASP A 222 14.94 -13.39 17.09
CA ASP A 222 15.68 -14.06 16.01
C ASP A 222 15.50 -13.42 14.63
N VAL A 223 14.53 -12.52 14.46
CA VAL A 223 14.22 -11.97 13.14
C VAL A 223 15.00 -10.68 12.85
N ALA A 224 15.56 -10.00 13.84
CA ALA A 224 16.08 -8.64 13.67
C ALA A 224 17.55 -8.52 13.21
N ASP A 225 18.25 -9.65 13.07
CA ASP A 225 19.66 -9.70 12.62
C ASP A 225 19.79 -10.06 11.11
N ALA A 226 18.70 -9.95 10.33
CA ALA A 226 18.61 -10.32 8.90
C ALA A 226 17.97 -9.25 8.01
#